data_AF-A0AAW3GL09-F1
#
_entry.id   AF-A0AAW3GL09-F1
#
_cell.length_a   1.000
_cell.length_b   1.000
_cell.length_c   1.000
_cell.angle_alpha   90.00
_cell.angle_beta   90.00
_cell.angle_gamma   90.00
#
_symmetry.space_group_name_H-M   'P 1'
#
loop_
_entity.id
_entity.type
_entity.pdbx_description
1 polymer ?
#
loop_
_entity_poly.entity_id
_entity_poly.type
_entity_poly.pdbx_seq_one_letter_code
_entity_poly.pdbx_strand_id
1 'polypeptide(L)'
;MFKTFSENYREDQYTDFLRLCSKYVDYYRIICKPEDSDTVCGKENYFNQDDNYIVKENLDILYLSGYSQFRMAFLSLFQALSDGKIKNKDFKYFVSLITNYNVLNSIKTKGDGSKTNTNTKVYRKISNIFRKEKINIADAKSEVKGLLDEVKPSKPSVLNSQKVFYTGQKDKSQNDTKARRLTKHILVNLEISRRRKTSENTANKALKPIYDYSIEHIIDKKDQVDNVLQIGNLILLEQSVHTSSTNKKKMYMKSEVHLIKDLLADFDIDTFNSKNIKQRQKDLLSEYYDFVTKDNMK
;
A
#
# COMPACT_ATOMS: atom_id res chain seq x y z
N MET A 1 32.66 14.11 -27.30
CA MET A 1 31.49 13.31 -26.86
C MET A 1 30.39 13.32 -27.91
N PHE A 2 29.86 14.47 -28.35
CA PHE A 2 28.87 14.53 -29.45
C PHE A 2 29.43 13.99 -30.78
N LYS A 3 30.65 14.43 -31.17
CA LYS A 3 31.35 14.00 -32.40
C LYS A 3 31.59 12.48 -32.47
N THR A 4 32.02 11.89 -31.35
CA THR A 4 32.27 10.45 -31.21
C THR A 4 30.99 9.61 -31.21
N PHE A 5 29.85 10.22 -30.87
CA PHE A 5 28.54 9.54 -30.84
C PHE A 5 27.84 9.63 -32.20
N SER A 6 27.93 10.78 -32.88
CA SER A 6 27.38 11.01 -34.23
C SER A 6 28.02 10.14 -35.32
N GLU A 7 29.26 9.68 -35.11
CA GLU A 7 29.93 8.75 -36.01
C GLU A 7 29.40 7.30 -35.87
N ASN A 8 28.71 6.97 -34.76
CA ASN A 8 28.31 5.60 -34.42
C ASN A 8 26.78 5.38 -34.39
N TYR A 9 25.97 6.43 -34.45
CA TYR A 9 24.51 6.34 -34.43
C TYR A 9 23.89 7.30 -35.44
N ARG A 10 22.88 6.82 -36.17
CA ARG A 10 22.07 7.66 -37.07
C ARG A 10 21.19 8.61 -36.25
N GLU A 11 20.86 9.78 -36.81
CA GLU A 11 20.12 10.85 -36.11
C GLU A 11 18.72 10.42 -35.63
N ASP A 12 18.07 9.52 -36.37
CA ASP A 12 16.81 8.86 -36.01
C ASP A 12 16.96 8.05 -34.71
N GLN A 13 18.02 7.26 -34.59
CA GLN A 13 18.31 6.43 -33.41
C GLN A 13 18.55 7.29 -32.16
N TYR A 14 19.21 8.45 -32.33
CA TYR A 14 19.44 9.38 -31.22
C TYR A 14 18.13 10.03 -30.74
N THR A 15 17.30 10.47 -31.68
CA THR A 15 15.98 11.05 -31.37
C THR A 15 15.10 10.05 -30.63
N ASP A 16 15.07 8.80 -31.07
CA ASP A 16 14.32 7.73 -30.41
C ASP A 16 14.87 7.41 -29.01
N PHE A 17 16.19 7.41 -28.84
CA PHE A 17 16.82 7.26 -27.53
C PHE A 17 16.40 8.38 -26.57
N LEU A 18 16.44 9.65 -27.01
CA LEU A 18 16.03 10.78 -26.18
C LEU A 18 14.54 10.70 -25.80
N ARG A 19 13.68 10.34 -26.75
CA ARG A 19 12.24 10.13 -26.48
C ARG A 19 12.03 9.03 -25.45
N LEU A 20 12.77 7.93 -25.55
CA LEU A 20 12.72 6.84 -24.59
C LEU A 20 13.17 7.30 -23.20
N CYS A 21 14.27 8.05 -23.11
CA CYS A 21 14.74 8.63 -21.85
C CYS A 21 13.69 9.54 -21.21
N SER A 22 13.08 10.45 -21.98
CA SER A 22 12.03 11.34 -21.48
C SER A 22 10.85 10.55 -20.90
N LYS A 23 10.38 9.52 -21.62
CA LYS A 23 9.30 8.64 -21.18
C LYS A 23 9.61 7.98 -19.83
N TYR A 24 10.82 7.44 -19.64
CA TYR A 24 11.21 6.81 -18.38
C TYR A 24 11.41 7.82 -17.24
N VAL A 25 11.86 9.04 -17.54
CA VAL A 25 11.93 10.14 -16.56
C VAL A 25 10.53 10.48 -16.06
N ASP A 26 9.55 10.57 -16.95
CA ASP A 26 8.15 10.83 -16.57
C ASP A 26 7.58 9.71 -15.70
N TYR A 27 7.82 8.46 -16.06
CA TYR A 27 7.43 7.32 -15.22
C TYR A 27 8.08 7.39 -13.84
N TYR A 28 9.37 7.68 -13.78
CA TYR A 28 10.08 7.78 -12.50
C TYR A 28 9.50 8.89 -11.63
N ARG A 29 9.19 10.06 -12.20
CA ARG A 29 8.51 11.16 -11.50
C ARG A 29 7.18 10.69 -10.91
N ILE A 30 6.31 10.06 -11.71
CA ILE A 30 5.00 9.56 -11.26
C ILE A 30 5.17 8.51 -10.15
N ILE A 31 6.12 7.58 -10.30
CA ILE A 31 6.41 6.55 -9.31
C ILE A 31 6.83 7.17 -7.96
N CYS A 32 7.59 8.25 -7.99
CA CYS A 32 8.08 8.91 -6.79
C CYS A 32 7.08 9.88 -6.17
N LYS A 33 6.29 10.59 -6.97
CA LYS A 33 5.38 11.62 -6.48
C LYS A 33 4.20 11.75 -7.46
N PRO A 34 3.19 10.88 -7.36
CA PRO A 34 2.03 10.93 -8.23
C PRO A 34 1.17 12.16 -7.90
N GLU A 35 0.77 12.90 -8.92
CA GLU A 35 -0.11 14.08 -8.83
C GLU A 35 -1.46 13.78 -9.49
N ASP A 36 -2.56 14.34 -8.96
CA ASP A 36 -3.92 13.98 -9.42
C ASP A 36 -4.15 14.25 -10.92
N SER A 37 -3.46 15.25 -11.47
CA SER A 37 -3.50 15.64 -12.88
C SER A 37 -2.56 14.85 -13.78
N ASP A 38 -1.82 13.87 -13.25
CA ASP A 38 -0.82 13.15 -14.01
C ASP A 38 -1.39 12.43 -15.23
N THR A 39 -0.68 12.56 -16.34
CA THR A 39 -0.87 11.73 -17.52
C THR A 39 -0.08 10.43 -17.36
N VAL A 40 -0.76 9.30 -17.37
CA VAL A 40 -0.13 7.97 -17.27
C VAL A 40 -0.38 7.20 -18.55
N CYS A 41 0.69 6.82 -19.26
CA CYS A 41 0.61 6.04 -20.50
C CYS A 41 -0.35 6.65 -21.54
N GLY A 42 -0.31 7.98 -21.70
CA GLY A 42 -1.15 8.71 -22.67
C GLY A 42 -2.57 9.01 -22.20
N LYS A 43 -2.95 8.65 -20.96
CA LYS A 43 -4.25 9.00 -20.38
C LYS A 43 -4.12 10.19 -19.43
N GLU A 44 -4.67 11.34 -19.81
CA GLU A 44 -4.71 12.54 -18.98
C GLU A 44 -5.56 12.33 -17.73
N ASN A 45 -5.25 13.01 -16.62
CA ASN A 45 -5.99 12.90 -15.35
C ASN A 45 -6.22 11.45 -14.91
N TYR A 46 -5.22 10.59 -15.14
CA TYR A 46 -5.38 9.13 -15.04
C TYR A 46 -5.93 8.69 -13.69
N PHE A 47 -5.43 9.25 -12.58
CA PHE A 47 -5.81 8.84 -11.23
C PHE A 47 -7.25 9.21 -10.85
N ASN A 48 -7.89 10.12 -11.58
CA ASN A 48 -9.28 10.52 -11.37
C ASN A 48 -10.30 9.67 -12.16
N GLN A 49 -9.83 8.71 -12.96
CA GLN A 49 -10.63 7.85 -13.83
C GLN A 49 -10.65 6.40 -13.32
N ASP A 50 -11.70 5.64 -13.66
CA ASP A 50 -11.78 4.17 -13.53
C ASP A 50 -11.21 3.56 -12.24
N ASP A 51 -11.34 4.18 -11.06
CA ASP A 51 -10.72 3.73 -9.79
C ASP A 51 -9.19 3.68 -9.76
N ASN A 52 -8.55 4.43 -10.64
CA ASN A 52 -7.09 4.53 -10.69
C ASN A 52 -6.52 5.29 -9.49
N TYR A 53 -7.34 5.99 -8.71
CA TYR A 53 -6.91 6.62 -7.46
C TYR A 53 -6.25 5.60 -6.50
N ILE A 54 -6.65 4.32 -6.56
CA ILE A 54 -6.03 3.23 -5.79
C ILE A 54 -4.54 3.07 -6.17
N VAL A 55 -4.19 3.25 -7.45
CA VAL A 55 -2.79 3.23 -7.89
C VAL A 55 -2.02 4.37 -7.23
N LYS A 56 -2.59 5.58 -7.21
CA LYS A 56 -1.98 6.74 -6.56
C LYS A 56 -1.75 6.49 -5.07
N GLU A 57 -2.76 6.01 -4.35
CA GLU A 57 -2.63 5.70 -2.92
C GLU A 57 -1.51 4.66 -2.65
N ASN A 58 -1.40 3.64 -3.50
CA ASN A 58 -0.33 2.65 -3.37
C ASN A 58 1.07 3.23 -3.67
N LEU A 59 1.19 4.08 -4.70
CA LEU A 59 2.44 4.77 -5.03
C LEU A 59 2.89 5.73 -3.92
N ASP A 60 1.96 6.48 -3.32
CA ASP A 60 2.23 7.33 -2.17
C ASP A 60 2.76 6.53 -0.97
N ILE A 61 2.15 5.37 -0.68
CA ILE A 61 2.62 4.46 0.38
C ILE A 61 4.03 3.94 0.08
N LEU A 62 4.30 3.56 -1.16
CA LEU A 62 5.61 3.11 -1.59
C LEU A 62 6.67 4.23 -1.46
N TYR A 63 6.34 5.46 -1.83
CA TYR A 63 7.22 6.62 -1.63
C TYR A 63 7.56 6.82 -0.15
N LEU A 64 6.55 6.82 0.73
CA LEU A 64 6.72 6.99 2.18
C LEU A 64 7.45 5.82 2.85
N SER A 65 7.38 4.62 2.27
CA SER A 65 8.06 3.43 2.80
C SER A 65 9.58 3.60 2.84
N GLY A 66 10.15 4.46 1.98
CA GLY A 66 11.59 4.72 1.87
C GLY A 66 12.38 3.60 1.17
N TYR A 67 11.70 2.53 0.73
CA TYR A 67 12.31 1.51 -0.13
C TYR A 67 12.41 2.06 -1.55
N SER A 68 13.53 1.86 -2.23
CA SER A 68 13.73 2.35 -3.61
C SER A 68 13.90 1.22 -4.62
N GLN A 69 14.13 0.00 -4.14
CA GLN A 69 14.46 -1.17 -4.97
C GLN A 69 13.30 -1.55 -5.92
N PHE A 70 12.06 -1.29 -5.51
CA PHE A 70 10.88 -1.57 -6.34
C PHE A 70 10.82 -0.73 -7.62
N ARG A 71 11.49 0.44 -7.66
CA ARG A 71 11.38 1.41 -8.77
C ARG A 71 11.76 0.80 -10.12
N MET A 72 12.76 -0.08 -10.16
CA MET A 72 13.16 -0.78 -11.39
C MET A 72 12.06 -1.72 -11.93
N ALA A 73 11.31 -2.37 -11.04
CA ALA A 73 10.17 -3.20 -11.43
C ALA A 73 9.03 -2.32 -11.95
N PHE A 74 8.78 -1.19 -11.29
CA PHE A 74 7.72 -0.25 -11.65
C PHE A 74 7.98 0.42 -13.00
N LEU A 75 9.22 0.83 -13.32
CA LEU A 75 9.55 1.38 -14.64
C LEU A 75 9.18 0.40 -15.76
N SER A 76 9.52 -0.88 -15.60
CA SER A 76 9.15 -1.91 -16.57
C SER A 76 7.64 -2.21 -16.57
N LEU A 77 6.96 -2.11 -15.42
CA LEU A 77 5.52 -2.30 -15.30
C LEU A 77 4.73 -1.19 -16.02
N PHE A 78 5.13 0.08 -15.85
CA PHE A 78 4.57 1.23 -16.57
C PHE A 78 4.80 1.10 -18.07
N GLN A 79 6.00 0.69 -18.49
CA GLN A 79 6.28 0.41 -19.89
C GLN A 79 5.37 -0.70 -20.43
N ALA A 80 5.20 -1.81 -19.69
CA ALA A 80 4.32 -2.90 -20.11
C ALA A 80 2.85 -2.46 -20.26
N LEU A 81 2.37 -1.56 -19.41
CA LEU A 81 1.05 -0.95 -19.55
C LEU A 81 0.97 -0.08 -20.82
N SER A 82 1.95 0.80 -21.03
CA SER A 82 2.00 1.68 -22.19
C SER A 82 2.10 0.93 -23.52
N ASP A 83 2.78 -0.21 -23.53
CA ASP A 83 2.93 -1.05 -24.73
C ASP A 83 1.72 -1.98 -24.94
N GLY A 84 0.69 -1.90 -24.08
CA GLY A 84 -0.51 -2.74 -24.16
C GLY A 84 -0.27 -4.22 -23.82
N LYS A 85 0.90 -4.58 -23.26
CA LYS A 85 1.24 -5.95 -22.88
C LYS A 85 0.41 -6.45 -21.69
N ILE A 86 -0.07 -5.53 -20.87
CA ILE A 86 -0.97 -5.79 -19.75
C ILE A 86 -2.14 -4.81 -19.78
N LYS A 87 -3.27 -5.20 -19.18
CA LYS A 87 -4.43 -4.30 -19.04
C LYS A 87 -4.33 -3.50 -17.74
N ASN A 88 -5.08 -2.40 -17.65
CA ASN A 88 -5.12 -1.55 -16.45
C ASN A 88 -5.46 -2.35 -15.16
N LYS A 89 -6.38 -3.32 -15.24
CA LYS A 89 -6.70 -4.20 -14.11
C LYS A 89 -5.49 -4.99 -13.59
N ASP A 90 -4.61 -5.44 -14.49
CA ASP A 90 -3.43 -6.22 -14.15
C ASP A 90 -2.35 -5.31 -13.58
N PHE A 91 -2.20 -4.11 -14.14
CA PHE A 91 -1.35 -3.06 -13.60
C PHE A 91 -1.71 -2.73 -12.14
N LYS A 92 -2.99 -2.45 -11.85
CA LYS A 92 -3.49 -2.21 -10.49
C LYS A 92 -3.20 -3.37 -9.54
N TYR A 93 -3.39 -4.60 -10.00
CA TYR A 93 -3.09 -5.80 -9.23
C TYR A 93 -1.60 -5.83 -8.83
N PHE A 94 -0.69 -5.68 -9.79
CA PHE A 94 0.76 -5.73 -9.50
C PHE A 94 1.22 -4.58 -8.60
N VAL A 95 0.71 -3.37 -8.81
CA VAL A 95 0.99 -2.22 -7.93
C VAL A 95 0.55 -2.52 -6.51
N SER A 96 -0.68 -3.01 -6.32
CA SER A 96 -1.22 -3.34 -5.00
C SER A 96 -0.44 -4.48 -4.33
N LEU A 97 -0.14 -5.55 -5.08
CA LEU A 97 0.60 -6.71 -4.58
C LEU A 97 1.99 -6.29 -4.06
N ILE A 98 2.75 -5.58 -4.88
CA ILE A 98 4.10 -5.13 -4.50
C ILE A 98 4.03 -4.18 -3.29
N THR A 99 3.07 -3.25 -3.27
CA THR A 99 2.89 -2.31 -2.16
C THR A 99 2.62 -3.05 -0.85
N ASN A 100 1.72 -4.04 -0.87
CA ASN A 100 1.37 -4.82 0.31
C ASN A 100 2.55 -5.60 0.91
N TYR A 101 3.39 -6.20 0.07
CA TYR A 101 4.64 -6.85 0.52
C TYR A 101 5.67 -5.84 1.08
N ASN A 102 5.75 -4.62 0.53
CA ASN A 102 6.59 -3.56 1.09
C ASN A 102 6.07 -3.07 2.45
N VAL A 103 4.75 -2.99 2.64
CA VAL A 103 4.15 -2.65 3.93
C VAL A 103 4.49 -3.70 4.98
N LEU A 104 4.40 -5.00 4.68
CA LEU A 104 4.85 -6.06 5.60
C LEU A 104 6.31 -5.85 6.01
N ASN A 105 7.19 -5.60 5.03
CA ASN A 105 8.60 -5.33 5.29
C ASN A 105 8.85 -4.06 6.11
N SER A 106 7.96 -3.06 6.02
CA SER A 106 8.05 -1.80 6.75
C SER A 106 7.68 -1.93 8.23
N ILE A 107 6.80 -2.89 8.56
CA ILE A 107 6.22 -3.05 9.91
C ILE A 107 6.86 -4.16 10.74
N LYS A 108 7.73 -5.00 10.17
CA LYS A 108 8.42 -6.09 10.87
C LYS A 108 9.28 -5.62 12.06
N THR A 109 9.57 -6.52 13.00
CA THR A 109 10.46 -6.25 14.14
C THR A 109 11.90 -5.93 13.70
N LYS A 110 12.59 -5.10 14.49
CA LYS A 110 14.04 -4.91 14.34
C LYS A 110 14.73 -6.26 14.58
N GLY A 111 15.59 -6.68 13.66
CA GLY A 111 16.31 -7.97 13.74
C GLY A 111 15.89 -9.01 12.70
N ASP A 112 14.73 -8.87 12.05
CA ASP A 112 14.33 -9.73 10.92
C ASP A 112 15.03 -9.34 9.61
N GLY A 113 16.37 -9.24 9.67
CA GLY A 113 17.32 -9.07 8.56
C GLY A 113 17.06 -7.93 7.56
N SER A 114 18.05 -7.06 7.35
CA SER A 114 18.06 -6.21 6.17
C SER A 114 18.35 -7.07 4.92
N LYS A 115 17.30 -7.42 4.17
CA LYS A 115 17.40 -8.18 2.92
C LYS A 115 17.72 -7.28 1.71
N THR A 116 18.36 -6.13 1.88
CA THR A 116 18.50 -5.10 0.82
C THR A 116 19.06 -5.65 -0.49
N ASN A 117 20.14 -6.43 -0.45
CA ASN A 117 20.73 -7.02 -1.66
C ASN A 117 19.81 -8.08 -2.30
N THR A 118 19.13 -8.88 -1.47
CA THR A 118 18.14 -9.86 -1.93
C THR A 118 16.93 -9.17 -2.56
N ASN A 119 16.44 -8.07 -1.97
CA ASN A 119 15.36 -7.24 -2.51
C ASN A 119 15.72 -6.70 -3.88
N THR A 120 16.92 -6.14 -4.05
CA THR A 120 17.38 -5.64 -5.36
C THR A 120 17.40 -6.75 -6.42
N LYS A 121 17.86 -7.96 -6.07
CA LYS A 121 17.85 -9.12 -6.97
C LYS A 121 16.42 -9.53 -7.34
N VAL A 122 15.51 -9.61 -6.36
CA VAL A 122 14.10 -9.94 -6.56
C VAL A 122 13.42 -8.92 -7.49
N TYR A 123 13.55 -7.63 -7.21
CA TYR A 123 12.93 -6.60 -8.07
C TYR A 123 13.54 -6.52 -9.47
N ARG A 124 14.81 -6.91 -9.64
CA ARG A 124 15.40 -7.08 -10.98
C ARG A 124 14.74 -8.24 -11.73
N LYS A 125 14.52 -9.39 -11.08
CA LYS A 125 13.79 -10.52 -11.68
C LYS A 125 12.36 -10.12 -12.06
N ILE A 126 11.65 -9.41 -11.17
CA ILE A 126 10.30 -8.87 -11.45
C ILE A 126 10.33 -7.92 -12.65
N SER A 127 11.32 -7.02 -12.71
CA SER A 127 11.51 -6.11 -13.84
C SER A 127 11.66 -6.86 -15.17
N ASN A 128 12.40 -7.97 -15.19
CA ASN A 128 12.57 -8.80 -16.38
C ASN A 128 11.27 -9.48 -16.82
N ILE A 129 10.39 -9.87 -15.88
CA ILE A 129 9.07 -10.43 -16.22
C ILE A 129 8.26 -9.41 -17.03
N PHE A 130 8.23 -8.14 -16.60
CA PHE A 130 7.48 -7.10 -17.31
C PHE A 130 8.13 -6.63 -18.61
N ARG A 131 9.41 -6.95 -18.84
CA ARG A 131 10.11 -6.66 -20.10
C ARG A 131 9.90 -7.70 -21.19
N LYS A 132 9.35 -8.88 -20.87
CA LYS A 132 9.03 -9.91 -21.86
C LYS A 132 8.21 -9.30 -23.00
N GLU A 133 8.42 -9.79 -24.23
CA GLU A 133 7.69 -9.31 -25.41
C GLU A 133 6.19 -9.58 -25.29
N LYS A 134 5.85 -10.79 -24.84
CA LYS A 134 4.49 -11.22 -24.50
C LYS A 134 4.45 -11.65 -23.04
N ILE A 135 3.38 -11.28 -22.33
CA ILE A 135 3.19 -11.59 -20.91
C ILE A 135 1.93 -12.46 -20.76
N ASN A 136 2.12 -13.71 -20.33
CA ASN A 136 1.02 -14.49 -19.78
C ASN A 136 0.72 -13.96 -18.37
N ILE A 137 -0.48 -13.40 -18.18
CA ILE A 137 -0.86 -12.75 -16.91
C ILE A 137 -0.92 -13.75 -15.76
N ALA A 138 -1.41 -14.98 -15.97
CA ALA A 138 -1.51 -15.97 -14.91
C ALA A 138 -0.11 -16.36 -14.40
N ASP A 139 0.80 -16.65 -15.33
CA ASP A 139 2.19 -16.99 -15.02
C ASP A 139 2.90 -15.82 -14.34
N ALA A 140 2.76 -14.60 -14.88
CA ALA A 140 3.35 -13.40 -14.29
C ALA A 140 2.85 -13.14 -12.86
N LYS A 141 1.55 -13.36 -12.58
CA LYS A 141 1.01 -13.25 -11.20
C LYS A 141 1.67 -14.24 -10.25
N SER A 142 1.80 -15.49 -10.67
CA SER A 142 2.44 -16.55 -9.88
C SER A 142 3.94 -16.29 -9.67
N GLU A 143 4.67 -16.00 -10.75
CA GLU A 143 6.12 -15.71 -10.72
C GLU A 143 6.42 -14.50 -9.82
N VAL A 144 5.70 -13.38 -9.98
CA VAL A 144 5.92 -12.17 -9.17
C VAL A 144 5.63 -12.44 -7.70
N LYS A 145 4.54 -13.17 -7.39
CA LYS A 145 4.20 -13.53 -6.01
C LYS A 145 5.28 -14.42 -5.40
N GLY A 146 5.73 -15.45 -6.10
CA GLY A 146 6.81 -16.34 -5.64
C GLY A 146 8.10 -15.59 -5.32
N LEU A 147 8.47 -14.63 -6.18
CA LEU A 147 9.63 -13.76 -5.96
C LEU A 147 9.46 -12.85 -4.74
N LEU A 148 8.28 -12.28 -4.52
CA LEU A 148 7.98 -11.48 -3.33
C LEU A 148 7.96 -12.33 -2.04
N ASP A 149 7.54 -13.59 -2.14
CA ASP A 149 7.58 -14.56 -1.04
C ASP A 149 9.01 -14.90 -0.59
N GLU A 150 10.04 -14.78 -1.45
CA GLU A 150 11.46 -14.93 -1.04
C GLU A 150 11.90 -13.83 -0.03
N VAL A 151 11.29 -12.66 -0.13
CA VAL A 151 11.68 -11.44 0.61
C VAL A 151 10.66 -10.99 1.64
N LYS A 152 9.55 -11.73 1.83
CA LYS A 152 8.61 -11.43 2.90
C LYS A 152 9.27 -11.62 4.28
N PRO A 153 8.85 -10.83 5.29
CA PRO A 153 9.22 -11.07 6.67
C PRO A 153 8.52 -12.32 7.22
N SER A 154 9.02 -12.85 8.33
CA SER A 154 8.32 -13.93 9.03
C SER A 154 7.02 -13.41 9.67
N LYS A 155 5.97 -14.24 9.70
CA LYS A 155 4.71 -13.89 10.37
C LYS A 155 4.94 -13.47 11.83
N PRO A 156 5.71 -14.20 12.67
CA PRO A 156 6.01 -13.78 14.04
C PRO A 156 6.68 -12.40 14.14
N SER A 157 7.55 -12.03 13.19
CA SER A 157 8.16 -10.70 13.17
C SER A 157 7.16 -9.59 12.90
N VAL A 158 6.14 -9.85 12.08
CA VAL A 158 5.06 -8.89 11.83
C VAL A 158 4.14 -8.77 13.05
N LEU A 159 3.71 -9.88 13.64
CA LEU A 159 2.79 -9.87 14.79
C LEU A 159 3.37 -9.17 16.02
N ASN A 160 4.67 -9.33 16.26
CA ASN A 160 5.37 -8.74 17.39
C ASN A 160 5.91 -7.33 17.12
N SER A 161 5.43 -6.67 16.05
CA SER A 161 5.83 -5.31 15.70
C SER A 161 5.75 -4.36 16.89
N GLN A 162 6.83 -3.62 17.13
CA GLN A 162 6.91 -2.54 18.11
C GLN A 162 6.87 -1.16 17.42
N LYS A 163 6.35 -1.10 16.19
CA LYS A 163 6.27 0.15 15.44
C LYS A 163 5.24 1.08 16.07
N VAL A 164 5.57 2.37 16.07
CA VAL A 164 4.57 3.42 16.29
C VAL A 164 3.75 3.53 15.00
N PHE A 165 2.45 3.36 15.12
CA PHE A 165 1.51 3.37 13.99
C PHE A 165 0.86 4.75 13.82
N TYR A 166 0.28 5.34 14.85
CA TYR A 166 -0.23 6.71 14.75
C TYR A 166 -0.27 7.40 16.11
N THR A 167 0.17 8.65 16.15
CA THR A 167 0.36 9.43 17.38
C THR A 167 -0.82 10.34 17.72
N GLY A 168 -1.81 10.50 16.82
CA GLY A 168 -3.00 11.32 17.05
C GLY A 168 -2.79 12.82 16.87
N GLN A 169 -1.58 13.28 16.57
CA GLN A 169 -1.27 14.69 16.36
C GLN A 169 -1.25 15.02 14.87
N LYS A 170 -1.42 16.32 14.53
CA LYS A 170 -1.07 16.82 13.19
C LYS A 170 0.33 16.31 12.84
N ASP A 171 0.51 15.89 11.58
CA ASP A 171 1.76 15.33 11.11
C ASP A 171 2.89 16.38 11.26
N LYS A 172 3.67 16.27 12.34
CA LYS A 172 4.79 17.19 12.64
C LYS A 172 6.08 16.75 11.97
N SER A 173 6.15 15.49 11.53
CA SER A 173 7.31 14.91 10.86
C SER A 173 6.93 13.96 9.73
N GLN A 174 7.88 13.69 8.83
CA GLN A 174 7.72 12.63 7.82
C GLN A 174 7.50 11.25 8.45
N ASN A 175 8.06 11.00 9.64
CA ASN A 175 7.85 9.74 10.36
C ASN A 175 6.41 9.60 10.86
N ASP A 176 5.79 10.68 11.35
CA ASP A 176 4.38 10.68 11.75
C ASP A 176 3.47 10.44 10.53
N THR A 177 3.75 11.14 9.43
CA THR A 177 3.01 10.99 8.17
C THR A 177 3.07 9.54 7.67
N LYS A 178 4.28 8.96 7.66
CA LYS A 178 4.52 7.58 7.25
C LYS A 178 3.75 6.61 8.14
N ALA A 179 3.84 6.78 9.47
CA ALA A 179 3.16 5.92 10.42
C ALA A 179 1.64 5.95 10.17
N ARG A 180 1.05 7.16 10.11
CA ARG A 180 -0.38 7.36 9.85
C ARG A 180 -0.82 6.70 8.54
N ARG A 181 -0.09 6.94 7.45
CA ARG A 181 -0.39 6.40 6.12
C ARG A 181 -0.28 4.88 6.07
N LEU A 182 0.75 4.28 6.67
CA LEU A 182 0.90 2.82 6.77
C LEU A 182 -0.25 2.19 7.57
N THR A 183 -0.61 2.80 8.71
CA THR A 183 -1.74 2.36 9.52
C THR A 183 -3.03 2.38 8.70
N LYS A 184 -3.30 3.50 8.03
CA LYS A 184 -4.48 3.66 7.19
C LYS A 184 -4.53 2.58 6.12
N HIS A 185 -3.42 2.35 5.42
CA HIS A 185 -3.32 1.35 4.37
C HIS A 185 -3.69 -0.06 4.86
N ILE A 186 -3.18 -0.47 6.03
CA ILE A 186 -3.50 -1.77 6.62
C ILE A 186 -5.00 -1.87 6.93
N LEU A 187 -5.54 -0.92 7.68
CA LEU A 187 -6.96 -0.95 8.08
C LEU A 187 -7.90 -0.86 6.87
N VAL A 188 -7.57 -0.06 5.86
CA VAL A 188 -8.40 0.09 4.64
C VAL A 188 -8.44 -1.21 3.86
N ASN A 189 -7.29 -1.90 3.68
CA ASN A 189 -7.29 -3.20 3.01
C ASN A 189 -8.08 -4.26 3.78
N LEU A 190 -8.01 -4.25 5.11
CA LEU A 190 -8.78 -5.15 5.96
C LEU A 190 -10.28 -4.88 5.89
N GLU A 191 -10.70 -3.61 5.82
CA GLU A 191 -12.11 -3.24 5.61
C GLU A 191 -12.61 -3.65 4.22
N ILE A 192 -11.82 -3.37 3.17
CA ILE A 192 -12.17 -3.78 1.79
C ILE A 192 -12.30 -5.30 1.69
N SER A 193 -11.40 -6.05 2.34
CA SER A 193 -11.45 -7.51 2.40
C SER A 193 -12.75 -8.02 3.03
N ARG A 194 -13.22 -7.39 4.11
CA ARG A 194 -14.52 -7.71 4.75
C ARG A 194 -15.69 -7.45 3.81
N ARG A 195 -15.74 -6.26 3.20
CA ARG A 195 -16.80 -5.86 2.24
C ARG A 195 -16.89 -6.79 1.03
N ARG A 196 -15.75 -7.28 0.54
CA ARG A 196 -15.73 -8.28 -0.55
C ARG A 196 -16.35 -9.61 -0.12
N LYS A 197 -16.16 -10.03 1.14
CA LYS A 197 -16.75 -11.27 1.68
C LYS A 197 -18.25 -11.14 1.90
N THR A 198 -18.75 -9.95 2.22
CA THR A 198 -20.17 -9.64 2.39
C THR A 198 -20.91 -9.35 1.07
N SER A 199 -20.23 -9.49 -0.08
CA SER A 199 -20.79 -9.22 -1.42
C SER A 199 -21.26 -7.78 -1.63
N GLU A 200 -20.72 -6.82 -0.87
CA GLU A 200 -20.97 -5.40 -1.12
C GLU A 200 -20.37 -4.94 -2.46
N ASN A 201 -20.96 -3.88 -3.01
CA ASN A 201 -20.42 -3.27 -4.22
C ASN A 201 -19.03 -2.66 -3.92
N THR A 202 -18.01 -3.23 -4.56
CA THR A 202 -16.62 -2.78 -4.47
C THR A 202 -16.09 -2.22 -5.79
N ALA A 203 -16.96 -2.06 -6.79
CA ALA A 203 -16.64 -1.47 -8.09
C ALA A 203 -16.89 0.04 -8.12
N ASN A 204 -16.19 0.75 -9.00
CA ASN A 204 -16.47 2.13 -9.43
C ASN A 204 -16.72 3.12 -8.28
N LYS A 205 -15.64 3.66 -7.71
CA LYS A 205 -15.59 4.69 -6.65
C LYS A 205 -16.29 4.30 -5.34
N ALA A 206 -16.98 3.16 -5.26
CA ALA A 206 -17.64 2.68 -4.05
C ALA A 206 -16.68 2.51 -2.87
N LEU A 207 -15.40 2.20 -3.15
CA LEU A 207 -14.36 2.10 -2.13
C LEU A 207 -13.71 3.43 -1.78
N LYS A 208 -13.89 4.49 -2.58
CA LYS A 208 -13.23 5.79 -2.40
C LYS A 208 -13.50 6.38 -1.01
N PRO A 209 -14.74 6.37 -0.49
CA PRO A 209 -15.02 6.90 0.85
C PRO A 209 -14.19 6.26 1.96
N ILE A 210 -13.85 4.97 1.85
CA ILE A 210 -13.06 4.24 2.86
C ILE A 210 -11.66 4.84 2.98
N TYR A 211 -11.09 5.31 1.87
CA TYR A 211 -9.80 6.00 1.85
C TYR A 211 -9.87 7.41 2.44
N ASP A 212 -11.06 7.98 2.63
CA ASP A 212 -11.29 9.30 3.24
C ASP A 212 -11.60 9.21 4.75
N TYR A 213 -11.81 8.01 5.29
CA TYR A 213 -12.07 7.79 6.71
C TYR A 213 -10.92 8.28 7.59
N SER A 214 -11.27 8.72 8.78
CA SER A 214 -10.31 9.17 9.80
C SER A 214 -9.70 7.97 10.53
N ILE A 215 -8.55 8.18 11.20
CA ILE A 215 -8.02 7.22 12.17
C ILE A 215 -8.28 7.78 13.56
N GLU A 216 -8.94 6.98 14.40
CA GLU A 216 -9.29 7.32 15.77
C GLU A 216 -8.60 6.34 16.74
N HIS A 217 -8.20 6.84 17.91
CA HIS A 217 -7.72 5.99 19.00
C HIS A 217 -8.90 5.48 19.82
N ILE A 218 -8.92 4.20 20.21
CA ILE A 218 -9.94 3.65 21.12
C ILE A 218 -9.72 4.22 22.53
N ILE A 219 -8.54 4.00 23.11
CA ILE A 219 -8.10 4.67 24.34
C ILE A 219 -7.35 5.94 23.96
N ASP A 220 -7.70 7.07 24.60
CA ASP A 220 -7.03 8.34 24.32
C ASP A 220 -5.56 8.27 24.75
N LYS A 221 -4.69 8.90 23.96
CA LYS A 221 -3.25 8.99 24.29
C LYS A 221 -2.98 9.61 25.67
N LYS A 222 -3.86 10.51 26.13
CA LYS A 222 -3.72 11.20 27.43
C LYS A 222 -3.81 10.24 28.62
N ASP A 223 -4.41 9.06 28.44
CA ASP A 223 -4.67 8.10 29.52
C ASP A 223 -3.44 7.25 29.88
N GLN A 224 -2.27 7.54 29.29
CA GLN A 224 -0.94 6.96 29.59
C GLN A 224 -0.89 5.43 29.64
N VAL A 225 -1.75 4.75 28.89
CA VAL A 225 -1.74 3.28 28.79
C VAL A 225 -0.54 2.83 27.97
N ASP A 226 0.11 1.74 28.42
CA ASP A 226 1.13 1.06 27.64
C ASP A 226 0.61 0.79 26.22
N ASN A 227 1.50 0.83 25.23
CA ASN A 227 1.19 0.47 23.85
C ASN A 227 0.00 1.23 23.20
N VAL A 228 -0.41 2.39 23.72
CA VAL A 228 -1.50 3.22 23.17
C VAL A 228 -1.28 3.65 21.71
N LEU A 229 -0.03 3.61 21.22
CA LEU A 229 0.37 3.97 19.85
C LEU A 229 0.41 2.78 18.86
N GLN A 230 0.01 1.59 19.32
CA GLN A 230 -0.06 0.38 18.51
C GLN A 230 -1.34 0.31 17.68
N ILE A 231 -1.29 -0.40 16.55
CA ILE A 231 -2.45 -0.53 15.63
C ILE A 231 -3.68 -1.16 16.29
N GLY A 232 -3.49 -1.98 17.33
CA GLY A 232 -4.59 -2.55 18.10
C GLY A 232 -5.50 -1.49 18.75
N ASN A 233 -4.96 -0.29 19.02
CA ASN A 233 -5.70 0.83 19.59
C ASN A 233 -6.31 1.76 18.52
N LEU A 234 -6.17 1.43 17.23
CA LEU A 234 -6.55 2.30 16.12
C LEU A 234 -7.71 1.72 15.32
N ILE A 235 -8.63 2.57 14.91
CA ILE A 235 -9.78 2.22 14.07
C ILE A 235 -9.89 3.18 12.88
N LEU A 236 -10.54 2.73 11.82
CA LEU A 236 -11.07 3.62 10.78
C LEU A 236 -12.46 4.07 11.21
N LEU A 237 -12.72 5.37 11.13
CA LEU A 237 -14.01 5.95 11.47
C LEU A 237 -14.46 6.94 10.40
N GLU A 238 -15.72 6.82 9.98
CA GLU A 238 -16.34 7.75 9.04
C GLU A 238 -16.41 9.16 9.63
N GLN A 239 -16.16 10.17 8.80
CA GLN A 239 -16.22 11.57 9.24
C GLN A 239 -17.62 11.97 9.74
N SER A 240 -18.67 11.37 9.18
CA SER A 240 -20.07 11.59 9.60
C SER A 240 -20.38 11.04 11.00
N VAL A 241 -19.60 10.07 11.47
CA VAL A 241 -19.76 9.43 12.78
C VAL A 241 -18.82 10.05 13.82
N HIS A 242 -17.71 10.64 13.36
CA HIS A 242 -16.75 11.31 14.24
C HIS A 242 -17.41 12.49 14.98
N THR A 243 -17.35 12.46 16.32
CA THR A 243 -17.89 13.51 17.18
C THR A 243 -16.92 13.79 18.31
N SER A 244 -17.03 14.96 18.95
CA SER A 244 -16.31 15.28 20.19
C SER A 244 -16.87 14.56 21.43
N SER A 245 -17.67 13.51 21.23
CA SER A 245 -18.32 12.75 22.31
C SER A 245 -17.29 12.01 23.15
N THR A 246 -17.41 12.11 24.47
CA THR A 246 -16.64 11.29 25.41
C THR A 246 -17.14 9.83 25.45
N ASN A 247 -18.36 9.55 24.97
CA ASN A 247 -18.90 8.20 24.89
C ASN A 247 -18.56 7.56 23.53
N LYS A 248 -17.36 6.98 23.46
CA LYS A 248 -16.86 6.31 22.25
C LYS A 248 -17.68 5.09 21.85
N LYS A 249 -18.18 4.31 22.81
CA LYS A 249 -19.04 3.14 22.54
C LYS A 249 -20.30 3.51 21.75
N LYS A 250 -21.04 4.54 22.19
CA LYS A 250 -22.21 5.06 21.46
C LYS A 250 -21.88 5.60 20.08
N MET A 251 -20.70 6.21 19.93
CA MET A 251 -20.23 6.68 18.62
C MET A 251 -19.96 5.49 17.68
N TYR A 252 -19.23 4.49 18.16
CA TYR A 252 -18.90 3.28 17.39
C TYR A 252 -20.12 2.46 17.02
N MET A 253 -21.17 2.43 17.85
CA MET A 253 -22.44 1.77 17.52
C MET A 253 -23.15 2.36 16.29
N LYS A 254 -22.81 3.58 15.86
CA LYS A 254 -23.36 4.23 14.65
C LYS A 254 -22.52 4.00 13.40
N SER A 255 -21.36 3.36 13.52
CA SER A 255 -20.45 3.14 12.41
C SER A 255 -20.92 1.97 11.54
N GLU A 256 -20.81 2.14 10.23
CA GLU A 256 -21.06 1.08 9.26
C GLU A 256 -19.78 0.30 8.89
N VAL A 257 -18.61 0.77 9.32
CA VAL A 257 -17.31 0.06 9.16
C VAL A 257 -17.36 -1.32 9.81
N HIS A 258 -17.04 -2.37 9.04
CA HIS A 258 -17.05 -3.75 9.52
C HIS A 258 -15.98 -3.96 10.61
N LEU A 259 -14.80 -3.37 10.46
CA LEU A 259 -13.76 -3.39 11.51
C LEU A 259 -14.23 -2.85 12.87
N ILE A 260 -15.19 -1.92 12.90
CA ILE A 260 -15.76 -1.42 14.15
C ILE A 260 -16.82 -2.37 14.68
N LYS A 261 -17.66 -2.95 13.81
CA LYS A 261 -18.63 -3.97 14.19
C LYS A 261 -17.95 -5.18 14.85
N ASP A 262 -16.85 -5.66 14.26
CA ASP A 262 -16.02 -6.72 14.84
C ASP A 262 -15.45 -6.30 16.21
N LEU A 263 -14.92 -5.08 16.33
CA LEU A 263 -14.40 -4.55 17.60
C LEU A 263 -15.46 -4.59 18.72
N LEU A 264 -16.70 -4.20 18.42
CA LEU A 264 -17.80 -4.19 19.38
C LEU A 264 -18.31 -5.59 19.73
N ALA A 265 -18.14 -6.57 18.83
CA ALA A 265 -18.48 -7.96 19.09
C ALA A 265 -17.41 -8.65 19.97
N ASP A 266 -16.13 -8.36 19.70
CA ASP A 266 -15.00 -9.03 20.34
C ASP A 266 -14.59 -8.40 21.68
N PHE A 267 -14.92 -7.11 21.89
CA PHE A 267 -14.44 -6.36 23.04
C PHE A 267 -15.50 -5.46 23.65
N ASP A 268 -15.51 -5.39 24.99
CA ASP A 268 -16.23 -4.34 25.70
C ASP A 268 -15.38 -3.06 25.76
N ILE A 269 -15.87 -2.00 25.11
CA ILE A 269 -15.16 -0.71 24.99
C ILE A 269 -14.96 -0.06 26.37
N ASP A 270 -15.88 -0.28 27.31
CA ASP A 270 -15.83 0.36 28.63
C ASP A 270 -14.69 -0.22 29.49
N THR A 271 -14.22 -1.44 29.19
CA THR A 271 -13.13 -2.13 29.89
C THR A 271 -11.88 -2.37 29.03
N PHE A 272 -11.85 -1.78 27.82
CA PHE A 272 -10.76 -1.93 26.86
C PHE A 272 -9.45 -1.37 27.39
N ASN A 273 -8.40 -2.18 27.40
CA ASN A 273 -7.12 -1.85 28.04
C ASN A 273 -5.90 -2.35 27.23
N SER A 274 -4.69 -2.18 27.79
CA SER A 274 -3.42 -2.59 27.19
C SER A 274 -3.40 -4.04 26.69
N LYS A 275 -4.00 -4.99 27.42
CA LYS A 275 -4.06 -6.40 27.01
C LYS A 275 -4.92 -6.56 25.75
N ASN A 276 -6.06 -5.88 25.69
CA ASN A 276 -6.93 -5.89 24.50
C ASN A 276 -6.22 -5.28 23.29
N ILE A 277 -5.49 -4.17 23.47
CA ILE A 277 -4.68 -3.57 22.40
C ILE A 277 -3.67 -4.59 21.84
N LYS A 278 -2.93 -5.31 22.71
CA LYS A 278 -1.94 -6.31 22.27
C LYS A 278 -2.60 -7.47 21.53
N GLN A 279 -3.75 -7.95 22.01
CA GLN A 279 -4.51 -9.02 21.36
C GLN A 279 -4.99 -8.57 19.97
N ARG A 280 -5.72 -7.45 19.91
CA ARG A 280 -6.23 -6.90 18.65
C ARG A 280 -5.12 -6.57 17.65
N GLN A 281 -3.96 -6.10 18.11
CA GLN A 281 -2.80 -5.94 17.23
C GLN A 281 -2.41 -7.26 16.56
N LYS A 282 -2.29 -8.35 17.31
CA LYS A 282 -1.92 -9.65 16.75
C LYS A 282 -2.98 -10.12 15.75
N ASP A 283 -4.25 -9.93 16.05
CA ASP A 283 -5.35 -10.36 15.18
C ASP A 283 -5.34 -9.59 13.86
N LEU A 284 -5.29 -8.24 13.91
CA LEU A 284 -5.23 -7.39 12.71
C LEU A 284 -3.98 -7.67 11.86
N LEU A 285 -2.81 -7.79 12.48
CA LEU A 285 -1.56 -8.02 11.75
C LEU A 285 -1.48 -9.46 11.20
N SER A 286 -2.10 -10.43 11.87
CA SER A 286 -2.23 -11.80 11.39
C SER A 286 -3.16 -11.86 10.19
N GLU A 287 -4.31 -11.20 10.27
CA GLU A 287 -5.28 -11.09 9.18
C GLU A 287 -4.63 -10.41 7.96
N TYR A 288 -3.94 -9.28 8.18
CA TYR A 288 -3.27 -8.56 7.10
C TYR A 288 -2.14 -9.39 6.47
N TYR A 289 -1.32 -10.07 7.27
CA TYR A 289 -0.28 -10.96 6.75
C TYR A 289 -0.88 -12.06 5.86
N ASP A 290 -1.97 -12.67 6.29
CA ASP A 290 -2.67 -13.71 5.53
C ASP A 290 -3.34 -13.15 4.27
N PHE A 291 -3.91 -11.95 4.34
CA PHE A 291 -4.46 -11.24 3.17
C PHE A 291 -3.40 -11.01 2.09
N VAL A 292 -2.18 -10.63 2.48
CA VAL A 292 -1.09 -10.36 1.53
C VAL A 292 -0.45 -11.64 0.98
N THR A 293 -0.28 -12.66 1.82
CA THR A 293 0.55 -13.83 1.48
C THR A 293 -0.23 -15.05 0.98
N LYS A 294 -1.52 -15.13 1.29
CA LYS A 294 -2.46 -16.10 0.69
C LYS A 294 -3.11 -15.43 -0.54
N ASP A 295 -3.55 -16.21 -1.54
CA ASP A 295 -4.09 -15.71 -2.82
C ASP A 295 -5.46 -15.01 -2.72
N ASN A 296 -5.65 -14.18 -1.70
CA ASN A 296 -6.89 -13.47 -1.37
C ASN A 296 -6.98 -12.10 -2.07
N MET A 297 -5.94 -11.66 -2.80
CA MET A 297 -5.93 -10.39 -3.55
C MET A 297 -6.67 -10.46 -4.90
N LYS A 298 -7.70 -11.30 -5.01
CA LYS A 298 -8.56 -11.37 -6.21
C LYS A 298 -9.49 -10.17 -6.31
#